data_AF-A0A399HZ07-F1
#
_entry.id   AF-A0A399HZ07-F1
#
_cell.length_a   1.000
_cell.length_b   1.000
_cell.length_c   1.000
_cell.angle_alpha   90.00
_cell.angle_beta   90.00
_cell.angle_gamma   90.00
#
_symmetry.space_group_name_H-M   'P 1'
#
loop_
_entity.id
_entity.type
_entity.pdbx_description
1 polymer ?
#
loop_
_entity_poly.entity_id
_entity_poly.type
_entity_poly.pdbx_seq_one_letter_code
_entity_poly.pdbx_strand_id
1 'polypeptide(L)'
;MLSRKSIMRGLYILVRLCICLYLAIMVAHYLNNRNYSDHIGRALVKIHAEGRGFDVSQIAKLLLEGDRTKIQELIDRNASIFALVITDCTAEKGECSGEKILFATNPSLLRGGEIRPAELARYPYALLRRPSSSVLNILENEVKGGGGKGAIIGRVYSISTIPGFEEDYRLWMRDPFRNDDLSRRYLITMTTCLAGGIGAWLLVELFLKIRQIERKNARQREHDLLRDADLFLRQFEVKERQLEEEERRSRSQYEVYIGRIRELERKLQNVDDYRRSVETIIRELEDEKTQQSVTFREELERTNLQKQALQAEFEKYRKDPRKDRPGASTALEMAINPQFANSFEKKVFTAIMSSPTCRKGDWSVVTNFDVAIGKGGSQFVDCMVISRDCLIVVEAKNYSGRIVAEGDPENTAWLCNSNDGTTVEVKSSWGINPYHQVREYTMSLMNLVKRGRWKLSAYGVIVFPEGTDIEAMAEKIGKFYRVTTFDRLVGLLGNLDAEARRANTFTKRPSPEQIENLIRGK
;
A
#
# COMPACT_ATOMS: atom_id res chain seq x y z
N MET A 1 -28.79 -5.45 15.23
CA MET A 1 -28.19 -6.80 15.09
C MET A 1 -26.79 -6.67 14.51
N LEU A 2 -25.73 -6.83 15.32
CA LEU A 2 -24.35 -6.95 14.80
C LEU A 2 -24.25 -8.23 13.97
N SER A 3 -23.80 -8.12 12.72
CA SER A 3 -23.61 -9.26 11.82
C SER A 3 -22.70 -10.29 12.50
N ARG A 4 -23.04 -11.58 12.46
CA ARG A 4 -22.22 -12.69 12.99
C ARG A 4 -20.75 -12.61 12.55
N LYS A 5 -20.47 -12.00 11.38
CA LYS A 5 -19.12 -11.75 10.86
C LYS A 5 -18.33 -10.66 11.62
N SER A 6 -18.97 -9.63 12.16
CA SER A 6 -18.28 -8.61 12.96
C SER A 6 -17.89 -9.13 14.34
N ILE A 7 -18.75 -9.96 14.94
CA ILE A 7 -18.50 -10.61 16.24
C ILE A 7 -17.30 -11.56 16.14
N MET A 8 -17.28 -12.42 15.11
CA MET A 8 -16.14 -13.34 14.89
C MET A 8 -14.82 -12.59 14.66
N ARG A 9 -14.84 -11.45 13.93
CA ARG A 9 -13.64 -10.62 13.75
C ARG A 9 -13.14 -10.02 15.06
N GLY A 10 -14.04 -9.51 15.90
CA GLY A 10 -13.68 -9.01 17.23
C GLY A 10 -12.99 -10.08 18.08
N LEU A 11 -13.52 -11.31 18.05
CA LEU A 11 -12.92 -12.45 18.76
C LEU A 11 -11.50 -12.75 18.26
N TYR A 12 -11.27 -12.78 16.94
CA TYR A 12 -9.94 -13.02 16.38
C TYR A 12 -8.93 -11.91 16.71
N ILE A 13 -9.37 -10.65 16.82
CA ILE A 13 -8.51 -9.55 17.25
C ILE A 13 -8.10 -9.75 18.72
N LEU A 14 -9.07 -10.11 19.57
CA LEU A 14 -8.84 -10.31 21.00
C LEU A 14 -7.92 -11.50 21.26
N VAL A 15 -8.12 -12.63 20.59
CA VAL A 15 -7.25 -13.81 20.69
C VAL A 15 -5.81 -13.47 20.30
N ARG A 16 -5.60 -12.72 19.22
CA ARG A 16 -4.26 -12.32 18.78
C ARG A 16 -3.58 -11.38 19.77
N LEU A 17 -4.33 -10.43 20.33
CA LEU A 17 -3.83 -9.57 21.41
C LEU A 17 -3.40 -10.41 22.62
N CYS A 18 -4.21 -11.37 23.06
CA CYS A 18 -3.87 -12.27 24.16
C CYS A 18 -2.58 -13.06 23.90
N ILE A 19 -2.37 -13.56 22.68
CA ILE A 19 -1.15 -14.27 22.29
C ILE A 19 0.08 -13.34 22.38
N CYS A 20 -0.01 -12.13 21.84
CA CYS A 20 1.09 -11.15 21.90
C CYS A 20 1.43 -10.74 23.35
N LEU A 21 0.41 -10.52 24.18
CA LEU A 21 0.60 -10.18 25.59
C LEU A 21 1.18 -11.34 26.39
N TYR A 22 0.73 -12.58 26.14
CA TYR A 22 1.28 -13.77 26.78
C TYR A 22 2.77 -13.94 26.48
N LEU A 23 3.16 -13.81 25.20
CA LEU A 23 4.57 -13.86 24.80
C LEU A 23 5.39 -12.74 25.44
N ALA A 24 4.85 -11.52 25.52
CA ALA A 24 5.51 -10.40 26.19
C ALA A 24 5.74 -10.65 27.69
N ILE A 25 4.76 -11.25 28.38
CA ILE A 25 4.88 -11.63 29.80
C ILE A 25 5.96 -12.69 29.98
N MET A 26 6.02 -13.70 29.11
CA MET A 26 7.05 -14.75 29.16
C MET A 26 8.46 -14.17 29.00
N VAL A 27 8.64 -13.24 28.06
CA VAL A 27 9.92 -12.53 27.86
C VAL A 27 10.26 -11.66 29.08
N ALA A 28 9.27 -10.93 29.62
CA ALA A 28 9.46 -10.11 30.82
C ALA A 28 9.88 -10.96 32.02
N HIS A 29 9.24 -12.11 32.23
CA HIS A 29 9.57 -13.04 33.30
C HIS A 29 11.01 -13.57 33.17
N TYR A 30 11.41 -13.99 31.96
CA TYR A 30 12.80 -14.41 31.69
C TYR A 30 13.83 -13.30 31.97
N LEU A 31 13.58 -12.08 31.50
CA LEU A 31 14.46 -10.93 31.73
C LEU A 31 14.51 -10.56 33.21
N ASN A 32 13.40 -10.67 33.94
CA ASN A 32 13.35 -10.41 35.37
C ASN A 32 14.11 -11.45 36.19
N ASN A 33 14.09 -12.73 35.79
CA ASN A 33 14.94 -13.75 36.40
C ASN A 33 16.43 -13.43 36.24
N ARG A 34 16.81 -12.89 35.08
CA ARG A 34 18.18 -12.43 34.85
C ARG A 34 18.52 -11.20 35.69
N ASN A 35 17.63 -10.19 35.74
CA ASN A 35 17.80 -9.01 36.59
C ASN A 35 17.94 -9.37 38.07
N TYR A 36 17.18 -10.37 38.54
CA TYR A 36 17.30 -10.94 39.87
C TYR A 36 18.69 -11.53 40.11
N SER A 37 19.11 -12.44 39.24
CA SER A 37 20.40 -13.13 39.34
C SER A 37 21.57 -12.13 39.34
N ASP A 38 21.52 -11.12 38.47
CA ASP A 38 22.54 -10.07 38.38
C ASP A 38 22.53 -9.13 39.60
N HIS A 39 21.37 -8.90 40.22
CA HIS A 39 21.26 -8.09 41.43
C HIS A 39 21.83 -8.83 42.64
N ILE A 40 21.44 -10.09 42.83
CA ILE A 40 21.96 -10.95 43.90
C ILE A 40 23.46 -11.19 43.73
N GLY A 41 23.92 -11.49 42.51
CA GLY A 41 25.35 -11.66 42.22
C GLY A 41 26.18 -10.42 42.56
N ARG A 42 25.70 -9.22 42.20
CA ARG A 42 26.36 -7.96 42.59
C ARG A 42 26.34 -7.70 44.08
N ALA A 43 25.23 -8.02 44.76
CA ALA A 43 25.13 -7.90 46.21
C ALA A 43 26.14 -8.82 46.92
N LEU A 44 26.25 -10.08 46.48
CA LEU A 44 27.21 -11.05 47.00
C LEU A 44 28.65 -10.60 46.77
N VAL A 45 29.00 -10.14 45.56
CA VAL A 45 30.35 -9.66 45.25
C VAL A 45 30.73 -8.43 46.07
N LYS A 46 29.80 -7.49 46.27
CA LYS A 46 30.04 -6.30 47.10
C LYS A 46 30.43 -6.67 48.53
N ILE A 47 29.78 -7.69 49.09
CA ILE A 47 30.05 -8.14 50.48
C ILE A 47 31.40 -8.85 50.59
N HIS A 48 31.75 -9.67 49.59
CA HIS A 48 33.06 -10.31 49.54
C HIS A 48 34.19 -9.28 49.34
N ALA A 49 33.97 -8.27 48.48
CA ALA A 49 34.96 -7.23 48.18
C ALA A 49 35.18 -6.23 49.32
N GLU A 50 34.14 -5.93 50.13
CA GLU A 50 34.27 -5.07 51.31
C GLU A 50 34.98 -5.77 52.49
N GLY A 51 35.47 -7.01 52.33
CA GLY A 51 36.18 -7.76 53.37
C GLY A 51 35.31 -8.09 54.59
N ARG A 52 33.98 -7.92 54.49
CA ARG A 52 32.99 -8.17 55.56
C ARG A 52 32.59 -9.64 55.65
N GLY A 53 33.50 -10.54 55.30
CA GLY A 53 33.37 -11.97 55.58
C GLY A 53 33.41 -12.19 57.08
N PHE A 54 32.63 -13.16 57.55
CA PHE A 54 32.57 -13.55 58.96
C PHE A 54 33.94 -14.11 59.41
N ASP A 55 34.70 -13.37 60.22
CA ASP A 55 35.92 -13.90 60.84
C ASP A 55 35.58 -14.67 62.13
N VAL A 56 35.57 -16.00 61.98
CA VAL A 56 35.33 -16.97 63.06
C VAL A 56 36.25 -16.72 64.26
N SER A 57 37.47 -16.23 64.02
CA SER A 57 38.48 -15.97 65.06
C SER A 57 38.14 -14.72 65.89
N GLN A 58 37.64 -13.67 65.25
CA GLN A 58 37.19 -12.45 65.92
C GLN A 58 36.02 -12.73 66.86
N ILE A 59 35.09 -13.60 66.43
CA ILE A 59 33.91 -13.95 67.22
C ILE A 59 34.26 -14.90 68.36
N ALA A 60 35.17 -15.84 68.14
CA ALA A 60 35.70 -16.67 69.23
C ALA A 60 36.41 -15.81 70.30
N LYS A 61 37.15 -14.78 69.88
CA LYS A 61 37.80 -13.82 70.80
C LYS A 61 36.77 -13.01 71.59
N LEU A 62 35.77 -12.43 70.93
CA LEU A 62 34.73 -11.63 71.59
C LEU A 62 33.85 -12.46 72.55
N LEU A 63 33.58 -13.73 72.20
CA LEU A 63 32.88 -14.67 73.09
C LEU A 63 33.67 -14.95 74.37
N LEU A 64 35.00 -15.00 74.30
CA LEU A 64 35.87 -15.18 75.47
C LEU A 64 36.00 -13.91 76.31
N GLU A 65 35.97 -12.73 75.67
CA GLU A 65 36.01 -11.42 76.34
C GLU A 65 34.66 -11.04 76.99
N GLY A 66 33.58 -11.75 76.65
CA GLY A 66 32.24 -11.55 77.24
C GLY A 66 31.50 -10.31 76.74
N ASP A 67 31.97 -9.67 75.66
CA ASP A 67 31.42 -8.41 75.13
C ASP A 67 30.15 -8.67 74.27
N ARG A 68 29.02 -8.82 74.95
CA ARG A 68 27.73 -9.18 74.33
C ARG A 68 27.23 -8.18 73.29
N THR A 69 27.51 -6.89 73.44
CA THR A 69 26.97 -5.85 72.55
C THR A 69 27.68 -5.87 71.20
N LYS A 70 29.01 -6.00 71.19
CA LYS A 70 29.77 -6.12 69.94
C LYS A 70 29.50 -7.43 69.21
N ILE A 71 29.23 -8.52 69.92
CA ILE A 71 28.81 -9.78 69.31
C ILE A 71 27.47 -9.61 68.59
N GLN A 72 26.49 -8.97 69.23
CA GLN A 72 25.19 -8.73 68.60
C GLN A 72 25.31 -7.77 67.40
N GLU A 73 26.12 -6.71 67.50
CA GLU A 73 26.39 -5.79 66.40
C GLU A 73 27.03 -6.52 65.20
N LEU A 74 28.00 -7.41 65.43
CA LEU A 74 28.63 -8.19 64.37
C LEU A 74 27.67 -9.20 63.72
N ILE A 75 26.77 -9.80 64.50
CA ILE A 75 25.76 -10.74 64.01
C ILE A 75 24.69 -10.02 63.19
N ASP A 76 24.26 -8.84 63.60
CA ASP A 76 23.19 -8.07 62.94
C ASP A 76 23.68 -7.31 61.69
N ARG A 77 25.00 -7.03 61.59
CA ARG A 77 25.60 -6.26 60.49
C ARG A 77 25.37 -6.86 59.09
N ASN A 78 25.20 -8.18 58.99
CA ASN A 78 25.03 -8.91 57.73
C ASN A 78 23.65 -9.59 57.57
N ALA A 79 22.70 -9.24 58.45
CA ALA A 79 21.36 -9.86 58.53
C ALA A 79 20.54 -9.84 57.22
N SER A 80 20.84 -8.90 56.32
CA SER A 80 20.13 -8.75 55.04
C SER A 80 20.38 -9.91 54.07
N ILE A 81 21.44 -10.70 54.27
CA ILE A 81 21.87 -11.76 53.34
C ILE A 81 22.19 -13.08 54.05
N PHE A 82 22.80 -13.02 55.23
CA PHE A 82 22.99 -14.19 56.09
C PHE A 82 22.52 -13.87 57.50
N ALA A 83 21.65 -14.71 58.05
CA ALA A 83 21.38 -14.75 59.47
C ALA A 83 22.41 -15.65 60.14
N LEU A 84 22.96 -15.20 61.27
CA LEU A 84 23.98 -15.90 62.02
C LEU A 84 23.41 -16.37 63.35
N VAL A 85 23.66 -17.63 63.69
CA VAL A 85 23.25 -18.22 64.96
C VAL A 85 24.44 -18.87 65.63
N ILE A 86 24.75 -18.45 66.85
CA ILE A 86 25.84 -18.97 67.68
C ILE A 86 25.26 -19.92 68.73
N THR A 87 25.85 -21.10 68.84
CA THR A 87 25.46 -22.14 69.81
C THR A 87 26.66 -22.59 70.64
N ASP A 88 26.39 -23.19 71.80
CA ASP A 88 27.37 -23.76 72.73
C ASP A 88 27.82 -25.20 72.39
N CYS A 89 27.51 -25.69 71.19
CA CYS A 89 27.85 -27.04 70.76
C CYS A 89 29.38 -27.25 70.62
N THR A 90 29.92 -28.18 71.39
CA THR A 90 31.37 -28.50 71.43
C THR A 90 31.77 -29.71 70.57
N ALA A 91 30.80 -30.42 69.98
CA ALA A 91 31.08 -31.60 69.16
C ALA A 91 31.70 -31.23 67.80
N GLU A 92 32.71 -31.98 67.35
CA GLU A 92 33.37 -31.74 66.05
C GLU A 92 32.54 -32.24 64.85
N LYS A 93 31.80 -33.35 65.01
CA LYS A 93 30.87 -33.92 64.03
C LYS A 93 29.65 -34.53 64.72
N GLY A 94 28.48 -34.41 64.10
CA GLY A 94 27.19 -34.94 64.61
C GLY A 94 26.19 -33.85 65.04
N GLU A 95 24.92 -34.25 65.14
CA GLU A 95 23.83 -33.42 65.67
C GLU A 95 24.03 -33.16 67.16
N CYS A 96 24.03 -31.89 67.57
CA CYS A 96 24.06 -31.51 68.98
C CYS A 96 22.62 -31.49 69.52
N SER A 97 22.11 -32.66 69.92
CA SER A 97 20.77 -32.78 70.50
C SER A 97 20.72 -32.07 71.87
N GLY A 98 20.26 -30.82 71.89
CA GLY A 98 20.14 -29.99 73.11
C GLY A 98 20.99 -28.72 73.14
N GLU A 99 21.52 -28.26 71.99
CA GLU A 99 22.29 -27.00 71.92
C GLU A 99 21.46 -25.78 72.34
N LYS A 100 22.08 -24.88 73.12
CA LYS A 100 21.49 -23.61 73.52
C LYS A 100 21.98 -22.51 72.59
N ILE A 101 21.04 -21.78 71.99
CA ILE A 101 21.35 -20.58 71.21
C ILE A 101 21.87 -19.51 72.17
N LEU A 102 23.12 -19.09 71.96
CA LEU A 102 23.79 -18.06 72.75
C LEU A 102 23.50 -16.67 72.17
N PHE A 103 23.56 -16.54 70.84
CA PHE A 103 23.25 -15.32 70.11
C PHE A 103 22.62 -15.67 68.77
N ALA A 104 21.67 -14.88 68.33
CA ALA A 104 21.05 -14.99 67.01
C ALA A 104 20.84 -13.61 66.42
N THR A 105 20.84 -13.52 65.09
CA THR A 105 20.41 -12.33 64.38
C THR A 105 19.02 -11.91 64.85
N ASN A 106 18.85 -10.61 65.08
CA ASN A 106 17.62 -10.06 65.61
C ASN A 106 16.40 -10.53 64.79
N PRO A 107 15.37 -11.12 65.42
CA PRO A 107 14.18 -11.64 64.71
C PRO A 107 13.46 -10.60 63.86
N SER A 108 13.52 -9.32 64.24
CA SER A 108 12.95 -8.20 63.46
C SER A 108 13.66 -7.97 62.12
N LEU A 109 14.89 -8.46 61.96
CA LEU A 109 15.66 -8.42 60.73
C LEU A 109 15.45 -9.69 59.86
N LEU A 110 14.80 -10.71 60.41
CA LEU A 110 14.52 -11.98 59.74
C LEU A 110 13.12 -11.99 59.15
N ARG A 111 13.03 -12.19 57.82
CA ARG A 111 11.73 -12.27 57.12
C ARG A 111 10.90 -13.53 57.47
N GLY A 112 11.51 -14.53 58.11
CA GLY A 112 10.91 -15.84 58.43
C GLY A 112 10.56 -16.08 59.91
N GLY A 113 10.76 -15.11 60.79
CA GLY A 113 10.54 -15.26 62.23
C GLY A 113 11.73 -15.88 62.99
N GLU A 114 11.47 -16.33 64.22
CA GLU A 114 12.48 -16.86 65.15
C GLU A 114 13.05 -18.21 64.69
N ILE A 115 14.38 -18.33 64.68
CA ILE A 115 15.09 -19.55 64.24
C ILE A 115 15.02 -20.62 65.34
N ARG A 116 14.49 -21.79 65.00
CA ARG A 116 14.36 -22.91 65.94
C ARG A 116 15.64 -23.76 65.99
N PRO A 117 16.09 -24.22 67.17
CA PRO A 117 17.27 -25.09 67.31
C PRO A 117 17.20 -26.37 66.46
N ALA A 118 16.00 -26.96 66.29
CA ALA A 118 15.80 -28.17 65.50
C ALA A 118 16.10 -28.01 64.00
N GLU A 119 16.12 -26.77 63.49
CA GLU A 119 16.38 -26.47 62.08
C GLU A 119 17.86 -26.22 61.79
N LEU A 120 18.67 -25.99 62.84
CA LEU A 120 20.10 -25.66 62.72
C LEU A 120 20.92 -26.78 62.09
N ALA A 121 20.52 -28.04 62.26
CA ALA A 121 21.16 -29.21 61.67
C ALA A 121 21.22 -29.18 60.12
N ARG A 122 20.35 -28.39 59.46
CA ARG A 122 20.28 -28.29 57.99
C ARG A 122 21.16 -27.19 57.40
N TYR A 123 21.78 -26.37 58.23
CA TYR A 123 22.54 -25.20 57.79
C TYR A 123 24.05 -25.41 57.93
N PRO A 124 24.86 -24.82 57.03
CA PRO A 124 26.31 -24.90 57.15
C PRO A 124 26.79 -24.18 58.40
N TYR A 125 27.76 -24.77 59.10
CA TYR A 125 28.33 -24.22 60.32
C TYR A 125 29.85 -24.11 60.27
N ALA A 126 30.38 -23.11 60.96
CA ALA A 126 31.80 -22.95 61.26
C ALA A 126 32.06 -23.26 62.75
N LEU A 127 33.16 -23.97 63.04
CA LEU A 127 33.56 -24.28 64.41
C LEU A 127 34.28 -23.09 65.04
N LEU A 128 33.76 -22.60 66.17
CA LEU A 128 34.45 -21.61 67.00
C LEU A 128 35.48 -22.33 67.86
N ARG A 129 36.76 -22.01 67.69
CA ARG A 129 37.86 -22.59 68.48
C ARG A 129 38.49 -21.54 69.37
N ARG A 130 38.90 -21.94 70.57
CA ARG A 130 39.71 -21.10 71.44
C ARG A 130 41.00 -20.75 70.70
N PRO A 131 41.35 -19.46 70.54
CA PRO A 131 42.64 -19.09 70.00
C PRO A 131 43.72 -19.70 70.90
N SER A 132 44.60 -20.51 70.33
CA SER A 132 45.71 -21.10 71.08
C SER A 132 46.63 -19.98 71.53
N SER A 133 46.66 -19.65 72.81
CA SER A 133 47.67 -18.75 73.35
C SER A 133 49.03 -19.45 73.22
N SER A 134 49.97 -18.79 72.53
CA SER A 134 51.28 -19.32 72.16
C SER A 134 52.24 -19.63 73.33
N VAL A 135 51.77 -19.56 74.58
CA VAL A 135 52.62 -19.74 75.77
C VAL A 135 52.34 -21.07 76.49
N LEU A 136 51.10 -21.59 76.44
CA LEU A 136 50.74 -22.87 77.10
C LEU A 136 51.04 -24.10 76.23
N ASN A 137 51.03 -23.95 74.90
CA ASN A 137 51.33 -25.04 73.97
C ASN A 137 52.81 -25.43 73.91
N ILE A 138 53.74 -24.66 74.47
CA ILE A 138 55.16 -25.08 74.54
C ILE A 138 55.37 -26.07 75.70
N LEU A 139 54.60 -25.94 76.79
CA LEU A 139 54.71 -26.82 77.96
C LEU A 139 53.92 -28.13 77.82
N GLU A 140 52.91 -28.18 76.95
CA GLU A 140 52.05 -29.36 76.78
C GLU A 140 52.43 -30.23 75.55
N ASN A 141 53.27 -29.73 74.64
CA ASN A 141 53.65 -30.43 73.40
C ASN A 141 54.80 -31.45 73.53
N GLU A 142 55.40 -31.65 74.70
CA GLU A 142 56.41 -32.71 74.89
C GLU A 142 55.82 -34.10 75.17
N VAL A 143 54.52 -34.25 75.45
CA VAL A 143 53.98 -35.55 75.93
C VAL A 143 53.12 -36.31 74.92
N LYS A 144 52.48 -35.68 73.93
CA LYS A 144 51.80 -36.42 72.85
C LYS A 144 51.82 -35.66 71.53
N GLY A 145 52.47 -36.24 70.52
CA GLY A 145 52.48 -35.75 69.15
C GLY A 145 51.08 -35.65 68.57
N GLY A 146 50.59 -34.42 68.42
CA GLY A 146 49.35 -34.10 67.74
C GLY A 146 49.14 -32.60 67.76
N GLY A 147 49.37 -31.92 66.64
CA GLY A 147 49.29 -30.46 66.54
C GLY A 147 47.98 -29.92 67.14
N GLY A 148 48.10 -29.20 68.26
CA GLY A 148 46.99 -28.74 69.09
C GLY A 148 46.08 -27.76 68.36
N LYS A 149 44.96 -28.25 67.82
CA LYS A 149 43.81 -27.42 67.47
C LYS A 149 43.10 -27.06 68.78
N GLY A 150 43.01 -25.77 69.09
CA GLY A 150 42.38 -25.29 70.33
C GLY A 150 40.96 -25.84 70.53
N ALA A 151 40.54 -25.98 71.79
CA ALA A 151 39.24 -26.53 72.16
C ALA A 151 38.08 -25.81 71.46
N ILE A 152 37.09 -26.57 70.99
CA ILE A 152 35.87 -26.04 70.37
C ILE A 152 35.01 -25.40 71.45
N ILE A 153 34.68 -24.12 71.29
CA ILE A 153 33.86 -23.32 72.22
C ILE A 153 32.39 -23.28 71.76
N GLY A 154 32.13 -23.49 70.47
CA GLY A 154 30.77 -23.43 69.94
C GLY A 154 30.72 -23.60 68.41
N ARG A 155 29.52 -23.45 67.84
CA ARG A 155 29.29 -23.43 66.39
C ARG A 155 28.60 -22.13 65.99
N VAL A 156 28.96 -21.61 64.81
CA VAL A 156 28.18 -20.55 64.15
C VAL A 156 27.56 -21.07 62.88
N TYR A 157 26.24 -21.05 62.82
CA TYR A 157 25.44 -21.41 61.66
C TYR A 157 25.21 -20.18 60.79
N SER A 158 25.33 -20.35 59.46
CA SER A 158 25.03 -19.32 58.47
C SER A 158 23.78 -19.72 57.68
N ILE A 159 22.74 -18.89 57.75
CA ILE A 159 21.44 -19.13 57.11
C ILE A 159 21.23 -18.08 56.03
N SER A 160 21.10 -18.49 54.77
CA SER A 160 20.79 -17.56 53.67
C SER A 160 19.39 -16.98 53.84
N THR A 161 19.28 -15.66 53.93
CA THR A 161 18.00 -14.93 54.02
C THR A 161 17.48 -14.43 52.67
N ILE A 162 18.20 -14.74 51.58
CA ILE A 162 17.82 -14.36 50.21
C ILE A 162 16.64 -15.24 49.74
N PRO A 163 15.45 -14.67 49.45
CA PRO A 163 14.32 -15.42 48.91
C PRO A 163 14.61 -15.86 47.48
N GLY A 164 14.10 -17.01 47.03
CA GLY A 164 14.25 -17.43 45.64
C GLY A 164 13.56 -16.47 44.66
N PHE A 165 13.94 -16.51 43.38
CA PHE A 165 13.34 -15.64 42.35
C PHE A 165 11.81 -15.75 42.33
N GLU A 166 11.25 -16.96 42.35
CA GLU A 166 9.80 -17.18 42.33
C GLU A 166 9.08 -16.55 43.52
N GLU A 167 9.72 -16.55 44.70
CA GLU A 167 9.14 -15.99 45.91
C GLU A 167 9.18 -14.47 45.89
N ASP A 168 10.33 -13.88 45.54
CA ASP A 168 10.46 -12.43 45.41
C ASP A 168 9.59 -11.89 44.27
N TYR A 169 9.51 -12.60 43.15
CA TYR A 169 8.67 -12.22 42.01
C TYR A 169 7.18 -12.28 42.35
N ARG A 170 6.72 -13.28 43.11
CA ARG A 170 5.32 -13.32 43.62
C ARG A 170 5.03 -12.20 44.61
N LEU A 171 5.98 -11.87 45.49
CA LEU A 171 5.84 -10.75 46.40
C LEU A 171 5.75 -9.42 45.64
N TRP A 172 6.59 -9.25 44.62
CA TRP A 172 6.52 -8.11 43.72
C TRP A 172 5.19 -8.05 42.96
N MET A 173 4.64 -9.17 42.48
CA MET A 173 3.32 -9.17 41.85
C MET A 173 2.18 -8.70 42.78
N ARG A 174 2.32 -8.88 44.10
CA ARG A 174 1.36 -8.38 45.09
C ARG A 174 1.52 -6.89 45.37
N ASP A 175 2.76 -6.38 45.34
CA ASP A 175 3.07 -4.97 45.50
C ASP A 175 4.13 -4.51 44.47
N PRO A 176 3.71 -4.18 43.24
CA PRO A 176 4.64 -3.89 42.15
C PRO A 176 5.32 -2.52 42.26
N PHE A 177 4.80 -1.64 43.14
CA PHE A 177 5.29 -0.28 43.35
C PHE A 177 6.19 -0.15 44.59
N ARG A 178 6.55 -1.28 45.20
CA ARG A 178 7.50 -1.34 46.32
C ARG A 178 8.78 -0.58 45.97
N ASN A 179 9.25 0.28 46.87
CA ASN A 179 10.37 1.18 46.64
C ASN A 179 11.74 0.52 46.80
N ASP A 180 11.95 -0.61 46.13
CA ASP A 180 13.24 -1.33 46.07
C ASP A 180 13.84 -1.23 44.67
N ASP A 181 15.17 -1.19 44.54
CA ASP A 181 15.86 -1.12 43.24
C ASP A 181 15.49 -2.29 42.32
N LEU A 182 15.38 -3.50 42.90
CA LEU A 182 14.97 -4.70 42.17
C LEU A 182 13.52 -4.63 41.67
N SER A 183 12.60 -4.19 42.53
CA SER A 183 11.18 -3.99 42.18
C SER A 183 11.00 -2.97 41.06
N ARG A 184 11.78 -1.87 41.07
CA ARG A 184 11.79 -0.88 39.98
C ARG A 184 12.26 -1.49 38.65
N ARG A 185 13.29 -2.33 38.67
CA ARG A 185 13.77 -3.02 37.47
C ARG A 185 12.75 -4.00 36.91
N TYR A 186 12.03 -4.73 37.78
CA TYR A 186 10.94 -5.60 37.36
C TYR A 186 9.81 -4.83 36.69
N LEU A 187 9.43 -3.70 37.28
CA LEU A 187 8.40 -2.82 36.73
C LEU A 187 8.79 -2.26 35.37
N ILE A 188 10.00 -1.73 35.21
CA ILE A 188 10.50 -1.20 33.93
C ILE A 188 10.54 -2.29 32.85
N THR A 189 11.06 -3.46 33.20
CA THR A 189 11.16 -4.59 32.26
C THR A 189 9.79 -5.07 31.83
N MET A 190 8.86 -5.24 32.77
CA MET A 190 7.48 -5.67 32.48
C MET A 190 6.75 -4.64 31.62
N THR A 191 6.80 -3.36 31.98
CA THR A 191 6.14 -2.29 31.22
C THR A 191 6.69 -2.15 29.81
N THR A 192 8.02 -2.24 29.64
CA THR A 192 8.65 -2.17 28.31
C THR A 192 8.28 -3.38 27.45
N CYS A 193 8.26 -4.59 28.03
CA CYS A 193 7.84 -5.78 27.30
C CYS A 193 6.36 -5.73 26.90
N LEU A 194 5.46 -5.30 27.80
CA LEU A 194 4.04 -5.15 27.50
C LEU A 194 3.80 -4.09 26.42
N ALA A 195 4.47 -2.94 26.52
CA ALA A 195 4.41 -1.90 25.49
C ALA A 195 4.92 -2.43 24.14
N GLY A 196 6.01 -3.19 24.13
CA GLY A 196 6.53 -3.88 22.94
C GLY A 196 5.54 -4.89 22.36
N GLY A 197 4.88 -5.69 23.20
CA GLY A 197 3.86 -6.65 22.79
C GLY A 197 2.64 -5.99 22.16
N ILE A 198 2.16 -4.88 22.73
CA ILE A 198 1.09 -4.06 22.16
C ILE A 198 1.54 -3.45 20.81
N GLY A 199 2.77 -2.94 20.73
CA GLY A 199 3.35 -2.42 19.49
C GLY A 199 3.42 -3.47 18.38
N ALA A 200 3.88 -4.68 18.70
CA ALA A 200 3.92 -5.80 17.76
C ALA A 200 2.51 -6.19 17.29
N TRP A 201 1.53 -6.25 18.20
CA TRP A 201 0.13 -6.51 17.85
C TRP A 201 -0.42 -5.44 16.89
N LEU A 202 -0.18 -4.15 17.16
CA LEU A 202 -0.61 -3.05 16.29
C LEU A 202 -0.02 -3.18 14.87
N LEU A 203 1.26 -3.53 14.76
CA LEU A 203 1.92 -3.76 13.46
C LEU A 203 1.28 -4.91 12.69
N VAL A 204 0.97 -6.02 13.37
CA VAL A 204 0.29 -7.18 12.76
C VAL A 204 -1.12 -6.80 12.28
N GLU A 205 -1.89 -6.07 13.08
CA GLU A 205 -3.23 -5.62 12.66
C GLU A 205 -3.18 -4.63 11.50
N LEU A 206 -2.19 -3.71 11.50
CA LEU A 206 -1.99 -2.78 10.39
C LEU A 206 -1.70 -3.54 9.09
N PHE A 207 -0.78 -4.49 9.11
CA PHE A 207 -0.43 -5.30 7.94
C PHE A 207 -1.63 -6.09 7.40
N LEU A 208 -2.41 -6.70 8.30
CA LEU A 208 -3.61 -7.43 7.91
C LEU A 208 -4.72 -6.52 7.38
N LYS A 209 -4.85 -5.30 7.90
CA LYS A 209 -5.78 -4.28 7.38
C LYS A 209 -5.38 -3.82 5.99
N ILE A 210 -4.09 -3.51 5.76
CA ILE A 210 -3.57 -3.16 4.43
C ILE A 210 -3.89 -4.27 3.44
N ARG A 211 -3.55 -5.52 3.78
CA ARG A 211 -3.81 -6.69 2.92
C ARG A 211 -5.30 -6.90 2.62
N GLN A 212 -6.19 -6.56 3.55
CA GLN A 212 -7.64 -6.60 3.31
C GLN A 212 -8.11 -5.52 2.34
N ILE A 213 -7.54 -4.31 2.43
CA ILE A 213 -7.85 -3.20 1.52
C ILE A 213 -7.37 -3.54 0.12
N GLU A 214 -6.13 -4.02 -0.02
CA GLU A 214 -5.57 -4.45 -1.31
C GLU A 214 -6.46 -5.50 -1.98
N ARG A 215 -6.90 -6.53 -1.24
CA ARG A 215 -7.82 -7.56 -1.77
C ARG A 215 -9.17 -6.99 -2.21
N LYS A 216 -9.70 -5.99 -1.50
CA LYS A 216 -10.95 -5.33 -1.90
C LYS A 216 -10.76 -4.51 -3.17
N ASN A 217 -9.68 -3.74 -3.24
CA ASN A 217 -9.35 -2.93 -4.41
C ASN A 217 -9.09 -3.81 -5.63
N ALA A 218 -8.41 -4.95 -5.47
CA ALA A 218 -8.19 -5.92 -6.55
C ALA A 218 -9.51 -6.47 -7.10
N ARG A 219 -10.46 -6.84 -6.24
CA ARG A 219 -11.79 -7.29 -6.65
C ARG A 219 -12.63 -6.19 -7.33
N GLN A 220 -12.49 -4.95 -6.87
CA GLN A 220 -13.16 -3.82 -7.51
C GLN A 220 -12.60 -3.60 -8.92
N ARG A 221 -11.27 -3.58 -9.08
CA ARG A 221 -10.63 -3.50 -10.40
C ARG A 221 -11.06 -4.64 -11.32
N GLU A 222 -11.14 -5.88 -10.83
CA GLU A 222 -11.64 -7.00 -11.63
C GLU A 222 -13.07 -6.76 -12.12
N HIS A 223 -13.95 -6.30 -11.23
CA HIS A 223 -15.34 -6.01 -11.58
C HIS A 223 -15.45 -4.84 -12.58
N ASP A 224 -14.62 -3.82 -12.44
CA ASP A 224 -14.60 -2.67 -13.34
C ASP A 224 -14.06 -3.07 -14.72
N LEU A 225 -12.98 -3.87 -14.78
CA LEU A 225 -12.46 -4.42 -16.05
C LEU A 225 -13.48 -5.30 -16.77
N LEU A 226 -14.21 -6.15 -16.05
CA LEU A 226 -15.27 -6.98 -16.63
C LEU A 226 -16.43 -6.12 -17.16
N ARG A 227 -16.79 -5.07 -16.44
CA ARG A 227 -17.84 -4.14 -16.87
C ARG A 227 -17.42 -3.36 -18.10
N ASP A 228 -16.18 -2.87 -18.14
CA ASP A 228 -15.66 -2.13 -19.27
C ASP A 228 -15.54 -3.03 -20.51
N ALA A 229 -15.10 -4.28 -20.36
CA ALA A 229 -15.12 -5.26 -21.45
C ALA A 229 -16.52 -5.53 -22.00
N ASP A 230 -17.53 -5.69 -21.13
CA ASP A 230 -18.93 -5.86 -21.58
C ASP A 230 -19.44 -4.61 -22.33
N LEU A 231 -19.09 -3.41 -21.85
CA LEU A 231 -19.43 -2.16 -22.54
C LEU A 231 -18.76 -2.08 -23.92
N PHE A 232 -17.49 -2.45 -24.04
CA PHE A 232 -16.79 -2.49 -25.33
C PHE A 232 -17.42 -3.50 -26.29
N LEU A 233 -17.78 -4.71 -25.83
CA LEU A 233 -18.46 -5.69 -26.68
C LEU A 233 -19.79 -5.15 -27.22
N ARG A 234 -20.58 -4.47 -26.38
CA ARG A 234 -21.82 -3.82 -26.84
C ARG A 234 -21.57 -2.71 -27.83
N GLN A 235 -20.50 -1.92 -27.66
CA GLN A 235 -20.12 -0.89 -28.62
C GLN A 235 -19.76 -1.49 -29.98
N PHE A 236 -19.05 -2.62 -30.01
CA PHE A 236 -18.75 -3.33 -31.25
C PHE A 236 -20.01 -3.87 -31.93
N GLU A 237 -20.95 -4.45 -31.18
CA GLU A 237 -22.24 -4.90 -31.74
C GLU A 237 -23.05 -3.76 -32.36
N VAL A 238 -23.02 -2.57 -31.76
CA VAL A 238 -23.68 -1.39 -32.32
C VAL A 238 -22.99 -0.91 -33.59
N LYS A 239 -21.64 -0.84 -33.61
CA LYS A 239 -20.87 -0.48 -34.81
C LYS A 239 -21.13 -1.45 -35.96
N GLU A 240 -21.17 -2.75 -35.68
CA GLU A 240 -21.45 -3.80 -36.67
C GLU A 240 -22.82 -3.57 -37.33
N ARG A 241 -23.87 -3.32 -36.54
CA ARG A 241 -25.20 -2.99 -37.08
C ARG A 241 -25.23 -1.70 -37.88
N GLN A 242 -24.49 -0.69 -37.45
CA GLN A 242 -24.41 0.59 -38.17
C GLN A 242 -23.76 0.40 -39.55
N LEU A 243 -22.66 -0.34 -39.63
CA LEU A 243 -22.00 -0.65 -40.89
C LEU A 243 -22.92 -1.45 -41.83
N GLU A 244 -23.65 -2.44 -41.32
CA GLU A 244 -24.65 -3.17 -42.10
C GLU A 244 -25.78 -2.28 -42.62
N GLU A 245 -26.26 -1.33 -41.80
CA GLU A 245 -27.27 -0.36 -42.21
C GLU A 245 -26.75 0.63 -43.26
N GLU A 246 -25.52 1.12 -43.11
CA GLU A 246 -24.86 2.00 -44.09
C GLU A 246 -24.63 1.27 -45.42
N GLU A 247 -24.16 0.02 -45.40
CA GLU A 247 -24.02 -0.80 -46.61
C GLU A 247 -25.36 -0.97 -47.32
N ARG A 248 -26.44 -1.25 -46.58
CA ARG A 248 -27.80 -1.35 -47.14
C ARG A 248 -28.28 -0.03 -47.72
N ARG A 249 -28.09 1.09 -47.01
CA ARG A 249 -28.48 2.42 -47.49
C ARG A 249 -27.73 2.77 -48.77
N SER A 250 -26.40 2.62 -48.76
CA SER A 250 -25.55 2.86 -49.92
C SER A 250 -26.01 2.02 -51.13
N ARG A 251 -26.19 0.70 -50.95
CA ARG A 251 -26.70 -0.18 -52.01
C ARG A 251 -28.05 0.27 -52.57
N SER A 252 -28.98 0.66 -51.71
CA SER A 252 -30.31 1.14 -52.13
C SER A 252 -30.24 2.47 -52.90
N GLN A 253 -29.37 3.40 -52.49
CA GLN A 253 -29.16 4.66 -53.19
C GLN A 253 -28.57 4.43 -54.58
N TYR A 254 -27.55 3.57 -54.69
CA TYR A 254 -26.98 3.20 -55.99
C TYR A 254 -28.00 2.53 -56.91
N GLU A 255 -28.86 1.65 -56.40
CA GLU A 255 -29.93 1.06 -57.23
C GLU A 255 -30.93 2.10 -57.73
N VAL A 256 -31.29 3.08 -56.91
CA VAL A 256 -32.15 4.20 -57.33
C VAL A 256 -31.45 5.07 -58.38
N TYR A 257 -30.17 5.39 -58.21
CA TYR A 257 -29.39 6.16 -59.19
C TYR A 257 -29.31 5.44 -60.53
N ILE A 258 -28.97 4.14 -60.53
CA ILE A 258 -28.94 3.31 -61.74
C ILE A 258 -30.32 3.27 -62.41
N GLY A 259 -31.39 3.12 -61.62
CA GLY A 259 -32.76 3.14 -62.13
C GLY A 259 -33.13 4.46 -62.82
N ARG A 260 -32.77 5.59 -62.21
CA ARG A 260 -33.02 6.94 -62.74
C ARG A 260 -32.24 7.20 -64.02
N ILE A 261 -30.99 6.74 -64.08
CA ILE A 261 -30.14 6.87 -65.27
C ILE A 261 -30.71 6.04 -66.42
N ARG A 262 -31.16 4.80 -66.17
CA ARG A 262 -31.84 3.96 -67.19
C ARG A 262 -33.17 4.56 -67.67
N GLU A 263 -33.88 5.28 -66.81
CA GLU A 263 -35.09 6.01 -67.20
C GLU A 263 -34.77 7.22 -68.08
N LEU A 264 -33.71 7.97 -67.74
CA LEU A 264 -33.19 9.07 -68.56
C LEU A 264 -32.68 8.56 -69.93
N GLU A 265 -31.98 7.43 -69.97
CA GLU A 265 -31.55 6.75 -71.20
C GLU A 265 -32.74 6.45 -72.12
N ARG A 266 -33.84 5.93 -71.58
CA ARG A 266 -35.06 5.66 -72.36
C ARG A 266 -35.77 6.92 -72.87
N LYS A 267 -35.66 8.04 -72.16
CA LYS A 267 -36.27 9.33 -72.55
C LYS A 267 -35.43 10.09 -73.58
N LEU A 268 -34.13 9.81 -73.68
CA LEU A 268 -33.21 10.42 -74.65
C LEU A 268 -33.14 9.61 -75.95
N GLN A 269 -34.22 9.66 -76.74
CA GLN A 269 -34.17 9.27 -78.16
C GLN A 269 -33.63 10.45 -78.98
N ASN A 270 -32.31 10.58 -79.03
CA ASN A 270 -31.50 11.11 -80.14
C ASN A 270 -30.08 11.38 -79.62
N VAL A 271 -29.09 11.02 -80.42
CA VAL A 271 -27.62 11.20 -80.24
C VAL A 271 -26.92 10.03 -79.52
N ASP A 272 -26.38 9.12 -80.33
CA ASP A 272 -25.59 7.95 -79.89
C ASP A 272 -24.37 8.30 -78.99
N ASP A 273 -23.86 9.52 -79.07
CA ASP A 273 -22.76 9.99 -78.21
C ASP A 273 -23.18 10.15 -76.74
N TYR A 274 -24.44 10.51 -76.48
CA TYR A 274 -24.98 10.56 -75.12
C TYR A 274 -25.19 9.16 -74.53
N ARG A 275 -25.48 8.17 -75.38
CA ARG A 275 -25.63 6.79 -74.95
C ARG A 275 -24.30 6.20 -74.49
N ARG A 276 -23.20 6.48 -75.21
CA ARG A 276 -21.85 6.03 -74.82
C ARG A 276 -21.37 6.69 -73.52
N SER A 277 -21.62 7.99 -73.33
CA SER A 277 -21.23 8.67 -72.09
C SER A 277 -22.06 8.18 -70.89
N VAL A 278 -23.36 7.92 -71.06
CA VAL A 278 -24.21 7.31 -70.01
C VAL A 278 -23.76 5.88 -69.69
N GLU A 279 -23.44 5.05 -70.68
CA GLU A 279 -22.90 3.69 -70.44
C GLU A 279 -21.57 3.72 -69.70
N THR A 280 -20.70 4.71 -69.99
CA THR A 280 -19.43 4.89 -69.29
C THR A 280 -19.66 5.29 -67.84
N ILE A 281 -20.57 6.24 -67.58
CA ILE A 281 -20.95 6.66 -66.21
C ILE A 281 -21.58 5.50 -65.43
N ILE A 282 -22.41 4.66 -66.06
CA ILE A 282 -22.99 3.47 -65.41
C ILE A 282 -21.88 2.50 -65.00
N ARG A 283 -20.90 2.24 -65.87
CA ARG A 283 -19.76 1.37 -65.52
C ARG A 283 -18.92 1.95 -64.39
N GLU A 284 -18.61 3.24 -64.43
CA GLU A 284 -17.86 3.90 -63.35
C GLU A 284 -18.60 3.82 -62.01
N LEU A 285 -19.92 4.01 -62.01
CA LEU A 285 -20.75 3.89 -60.80
C LEU A 285 -20.90 2.44 -60.32
N GLU A 286 -20.98 1.47 -61.24
CA GLU A 286 -20.98 0.05 -60.89
C GLU A 286 -19.62 -0.37 -60.31
N ASP A 287 -18.52 0.06 -60.90
CA ASP A 287 -17.17 -0.17 -60.39
C ASP A 287 -16.98 0.49 -59.01
N GLU A 288 -17.42 1.74 -58.83
CA GLU A 288 -17.35 2.45 -57.55
C GLU A 288 -18.22 1.80 -56.46
N LYS A 289 -19.44 1.34 -56.81
CA LYS A 289 -20.30 0.54 -55.92
C LYS A 289 -19.60 -0.75 -55.51
N THR A 290 -18.95 -1.42 -56.45
CA THR A 290 -18.26 -2.68 -56.20
C THR A 290 -17.05 -2.45 -55.30
N GLN A 291 -16.27 -1.40 -55.58
CA GLN A 291 -15.14 -0.96 -54.78
C GLN A 291 -15.56 -0.62 -53.34
N GLN A 292 -16.59 0.21 -53.15
CA GLN A 292 -17.11 0.53 -51.83
C GLN A 292 -17.64 -0.70 -51.09
N SER A 293 -18.40 -1.57 -51.78
CA SER A 293 -18.92 -2.79 -51.16
C SER A 293 -17.81 -3.73 -50.72
N VAL A 294 -16.67 -3.77 -51.44
CA VAL A 294 -15.49 -4.54 -51.05
C VAL A 294 -14.84 -3.92 -49.83
N THR A 295 -14.61 -2.60 -49.81
CA THR A 295 -14.01 -1.89 -48.67
C THR A 295 -14.83 -2.10 -47.39
N PHE A 296 -16.15 -1.93 -47.45
CA PHE A 296 -17.02 -2.15 -46.28
C PHE A 296 -16.98 -3.61 -45.81
N ARG A 297 -16.92 -4.56 -46.74
CA ARG A 297 -16.83 -5.98 -46.40
C ARG A 297 -15.51 -6.32 -45.72
N GLU A 298 -14.40 -5.75 -46.20
CA GLU A 298 -13.09 -5.89 -45.57
C GLU A 298 -13.06 -5.26 -44.16
N GLU A 299 -13.67 -4.09 -43.98
CA GLU A 299 -13.80 -3.45 -42.68
C GLU A 299 -14.68 -4.27 -41.71
N LEU A 300 -15.77 -4.85 -42.20
CA LEU A 300 -16.65 -5.72 -41.43
C LEU A 300 -15.92 -6.99 -41.00
N GLU A 301 -15.18 -7.64 -41.91
CA GLU A 301 -14.37 -8.82 -41.60
C GLU A 301 -13.27 -8.50 -40.58
N ARG A 302 -12.59 -7.36 -40.74
CA ARG A 302 -11.56 -6.91 -39.80
C ARG A 302 -12.15 -6.66 -38.41
N THR A 303 -13.31 -6.03 -38.33
CA THR A 303 -14.02 -5.78 -37.07
C THR A 303 -14.47 -7.09 -36.42
N ASN A 304 -14.96 -8.04 -37.20
CA ASN A 304 -15.39 -9.35 -36.72
C ASN A 304 -14.22 -10.20 -36.19
N LEU A 305 -13.08 -10.19 -36.87
CA LEU A 305 -11.87 -10.86 -36.39
C LEU A 305 -11.39 -10.27 -35.06
N GLN A 306 -11.45 -8.95 -34.91
CA GLN A 306 -11.10 -8.29 -33.65
C GLN A 306 -12.09 -8.61 -32.53
N LYS A 307 -13.39 -8.61 -32.82
CA LYS A 307 -14.44 -9.01 -31.87
C LYS A 307 -14.22 -10.43 -31.38
N GLN A 308 -13.92 -11.36 -32.29
CA GLN A 308 -13.62 -12.76 -31.93
C GLN A 308 -12.35 -12.88 -31.10
N ALA A 309 -11.28 -12.15 -31.43
CA ALA A 309 -10.05 -12.12 -30.65
C ALA A 309 -10.29 -11.61 -29.22
N LEU A 310 -11.04 -10.52 -29.08
CA LEU A 310 -11.39 -9.94 -27.79
C LEU A 310 -12.31 -10.87 -26.97
N GLN A 311 -13.30 -11.50 -27.61
CA GLN A 311 -14.17 -12.49 -26.96
C GLN A 311 -13.37 -13.71 -26.47
N ALA A 312 -12.42 -14.20 -27.29
CA ALA A 312 -11.56 -15.31 -26.90
C ALA A 312 -10.67 -14.96 -25.70
N GLU A 313 -10.08 -13.76 -25.67
CA GLU A 313 -9.32 -13.29 -24.51
C GLU A 313 -10.19 -13.08 -23.27
N PHE A 314 -11.38 -12.51 -23.44
CA PHE A 314 -12.34 -12.32 -22.37
C PHE A 314 -12.78 -13.65 -21.74
N GLU A 315 -13.10 -14.65 -22.56
CA GLU A 315 -13.42 -15.99 -22.06
C GLU A 315 -12.24 -16.66 -21.36
N LYS A 316 -11.04 -16.52 -21.92
CA LYS A 316 -9.81 -17.04 -21.33
C LYS A 316 -9.56 -16.44 -19.95
N TYR A 317 -9.69 -15.12 -19.82
CA TYR A 317 -9.59 -14.43 -18.53
C TYR A 317 -10.70 -14.85 -17.56
N ARG A 318 -11.94 -15.01 -18.03
CA ARG A 318 -13.08 -15.44 -17.20
C ARG A 318 -12.92 -16.87 -16.68
N LYS A 319 -12.31 -17.77 -17.46
CA LYS A 319 -12.13 -19.19 -17.11
C LYS A 319 -10.82 -19.47 -16.35
N ASP A 320 -9.84 -18.57 -16.38
CA ASP A 320 -8.56 -18.78 -15.69
C ASP A 320 -8.75 -18.79 -14.15
N PRO A 321 -8.32 -19.84 -13.41
CA PRO A 321 -8.35 -19.88 -11.96
C PRO A 321 -7.30 -18.98 -11.28
N ARG A 322 -6.37 -18.35 -12.03
CA ARG A 322 -5.29 -17.49 -11.52
C ARG A 322 -5.51 -15.99 -11.77
N LYS A 323 -6.76 -15.54 -11.69
CA LYS A 323 -7.20 -14.15 -11.96
C LYS A 323 -6.48 -13.05 -11.14
N ASP A 324 -5.93 -13.43 -9.99
CA ASP A 324 -5.23 -12.50 -9.09
C ASP A 324 -3.79 -12.15 -9.54
N ARG A 325 -3.27 -12.73 -10.65
CA ARG A 325 -1.92 -12.43 -11.15
C ARG A 325 -1.94 -11.22 -12.10
N PRO A 326 -1.05 -10.23 -11.89
CA PRO A 326 -1.01 -9.01 -12.70
C PRO A 326 -0.82 -9.27 -14.21
N GLY A 327 -0.15 -10.36 -14.60
CA GLY A 327 0.06 -10.68 -16.02
C GLY A 327 -1.21 -11.05 -16.80
N ALA A 328 -2.26 -11.54 -16.14
CA ALA A 328 -3.53 -11.86 -16.81
C ALA A 328 -4.38 -10.59 -17.05
N SER A 329 -4.32 -9.61 -16.13
CA SER A 329 -5.01 -8.33 -16.31
C SER A 329 -4.32 -7.46 -17.37
N THR A 330 -2.99 -7.53 -17.50
CA THR A 330 -2.26 -6.76 -18.52
C THR A 330 -2.65 -7.16 -19.94
N ALA A 331 -2.89 -8.46 -20.21
CA ALA A 331 -3.32 -8.92 -21.54
C ALA A 331 -4.70 -8.33 -21.91
N LEU A 332 -5.66 -8.43 -20.98
CA LEU A 332 -6.99 -7.86 -21.17
C LEU A 332 -6.95 -6.32 -21.27
N GLU A 333 -6.13 -5.64 -20.46
CA GLU A 333 -5.88 -4.19 -20.55
C GLU A 333 -5.27 -3.79 -21.90
N MET A 334 -4.35 -4.60 -22.46
CA MET A 334 -3.75 -4.35 -23.78
C MET A 334 -4.73 -4.59 -24.93
N ALA A 335 -5.65 -5.55 -24.81
CA ALA A 335 -6.71 -5.79 -25.79
C ALA A 335 -7.87 -4.79 -25.69
N ILE A 336 -8.11 -4.23 -24.50
CA ILE A 336 -9.04 -3.11 -24.25
C ILE A 336 -8.42 -1.77 -24.68
N ASN A 337 -7.09 -1.69 -24.79
CA ASN A 337 -6.40 -0.47 -25.19
C ASN A 337 -6.89 -0.02 -26.59
N PRO A 338 -7.20 1.27 -26.76
CA PRO A 338 -7.96 1.77 -27.89
C PRO A 338 -7.24 1.48 -29.21
N GLN A 339 -7.99 0.91 -30.14
CA GLN A 339 -7.55 0.81 -31.52
C GLN A 339 -7.59 2.20 -32.14
N PHE A 340 -6.40 2.73 -32.42
CA PHE A 340 -6.23 3.94 -33.22
C PHE A 340 -6.40 3.57 -34.69
N ALA A 341 -7.10 4.41 -35.46
CA ALA A 341 -7.23 4.21 -36.90
C ALA A 341 -5.88 4.43 -37.60
N ASN A 342 -5.02 5.30 -37.03
CA ASN A 342 -3.68 5.59 -37.54
C ASN A 342 -2.59 5.57 -36.45
N SER A 343 -1.38 5.15 -36.85
CA SER A 343 -0.13 5.33 -36.08
C SER A 343 0.09 6.75 -35.55
N PHE A 344 -0.38 7.79 -36.26
CA PHE A 344 -0.25 9.18 -35.84
C PHE A 344 -1.15 9.50 -34.63
N GLU A 345 -2.40 9.06 -34.63
CA GLU A 345 -3.30 9.19 -33.48
C GLU A 345 -2.72 8.50 -32.24
N LYS A 346 -2.14 7.30 -32.41
CA LYS A 346 -1.44 6.59 -31.33
C LYS A 346 -0.27 7.41 -30.77
N LYS A 347 0.49 8.07 -31.65
CA LYS A 347 1.60 8.94 -31.27
C LYS A 347 1.10 10.16 -30.48
N VAL A 348 0.03 10.80 -30.94
CA VAL A 348 -0.67 11.91 -30.25
C VAL A 348 -1.12 11.49 -28.86
N PHE A 349 -1.86 10.37 -28.75
CA PHE A 349 -2.34 9.87 -27.47
C PHE A 349 -1.20 9.55 -26.51
N THR A 350 -0.17 8.85 -26.98
CA THR A 350 0.99 8.48 -26.17
C THR A 350 1.71 9.72 -25.63
N ALA A 351 1.86 10.76 -26.47
CA ALA A 351 2.48 12.01 -26.05
C ALA A 351 1.69 12.70 -24.92
N ILE A 352 0.36 12.80 -25.05
CA ILE A 352 -0.50 13.40 -24.02
C ILE A 352 -0.46 12.58 -22.72
N MET A 353 -0.59 11.25 -22.82
CA MET A 353 -0.54 10.34 -21.66
C MET A 353 0.80 10.39 -20.93
N SER A 354 1.90 10.54 -21.68
CA SER A 354 3.25 10.64 -21.11
C SER A 354 3.54 11.99 -20.45
N SER A 355 2.67 13.00 -20.63
CA SER A 355 2.87 14.35 -20.11
C SER A 355 2.91 14.40 -18.57
N PRO A 356 3.68 15.33 -17.97
CA PRO A 356 3.73 15.49 -16.52
C PRO A 356 2.36 15.78 -15.89
N THR A 357 1.49 16.48 -16.59
CA THR A 357 0.14 16.86 -16.13
C THR A 357 -0.78 15.64 -16.03
N CYS A 358 -0.72 14.75 -17.03
CA CYS A 358 -1.47 13.48 -17.01
C CYS A 358 -0.94 12.55 -15.91
N ARG A 359 0.38 12.43 -15.75
CA ARG A 359 0.99 11.58 -14.69
C ARG A 359 0.65 12.02 -13.27
N LYS A 360 0.41 13.32 -13.05
CA LYS A 360 -0.04 13.86 -11.76
C LYS A 360 -1.53 13.63 -11.50
N GLY A 361 -2.29 13.15 -12.49
CA GLY A 361 -3.74 12.97 -12.40
C GLY A 361 -4.53 14.28 -12.52
N ASP A 362 -3.91 15.35 -13.02
CA ASP A 362 -4.61 16.60 -13.30
C ASP A 362 -5.42 16.53 -14.59
N TRP A 363 -4.98 15.70 -15.54
CA TRP A 363 -5.70 15.34 -16.77
C TRP A 363 -6.04 13.85 -16.79
N SER A 364 -7.24 13.53 -17.24
CA SER A 364 -7.63 12.20 -17.74
C SER A 364 -7.71 12.26 -19.27
N VAL A 365 -7.30 11.19 -19.95
CA VAL A 365 -7.34 11.12 -21.42
C VAL A 365 -8.22 9.94 -21.80
N VAL A 366 -9.21 10.21 -22.64
CA VAL A 366 -10.16 9.22 -23.16
C VAL A 366 -10.04 9.20 -24.68
N THR A 367 -10.25 8.05 -25.29
CA THR A 367 -10.18 7.85 -26.74
C THR A 367 -11.44 7.12 -27.19
N ASN A 368 -11.74 7.18 -28.50
CA ASN A 368 -12.90 6.50 -29.10
C ASN A 368 -14.19 6.75 -28.32
N PHE A 369 -14.40 8.00 -27.88
CA PHE A 369 -15.55 8.37 -27.07
C PHE A 369 -16.69 8.87 -27.96
N ASP A 370 -17.88 8.29 -27.82
CA ASP A 370 -19.07 8.74 -28.56
C ASP A 370 -19.65 10.00 -27.90
N VAL A 371 -19.47 11.15 -28.54
CA VAL A 371 -19.98 12.44 -28.02
C VAL A 371 -21.43 12.71 -28.43
N ALA A 372 -22.04 11.87 -29.28
CA ALA A 372 -23.39 12.05 -29.82
C ALA A 372 -24.45 11.13 -29.19
N ILE A 373 -24.32 10.81 -27.90
CA ILE A 373 -25.27 9.98 -27.16
C ILE A 373 -26.71 10.53 -27.33
N GLY A 374 -27.55 9.79 -28.07
CA GLY A 374 -28.96 10.11 -28.32
C GLY A 374 -29.29 10.88 -29.61
N LYS A 375 -28.31 11.13 -30.50
CA LYS A 375 -28.56 11.54 -31.89
C LYS A 375 -28.56 10.30 -32.81
N GLY A 376 -29.15 10.40 -34.01
CA GLY A 376 -29.33 9.28 -34.95
C GLY A 376 -28.05 8.69 -35.58
N GLY A 377 -26.86 8.98 -35.03
CA GLY A 377 -25.57 8.46 -35.48
C GLY A 377 -24.49 8.70 -34.42
N SER A 378 -23.54 7.76 -34.30
CA SER A 378 -22.42 7.84 -33.35
C SER A 378 -21.33 8.77 -33.85
N GLN A 379 -20.77 9.59 -32.95
CA GLN A 379 -19.70 10.53 -33.26
C GLN A 379 -18.51 10.23 -32.36
N PHE A 380 -17.60 9.38 -32.84
CA PHE A 380 -16.40 9.01 -32.09
C PHE A 380 -15.31 10.06 -32.28
N VAL A 381 -14.72 10.50 -31.16
CA VAL A 381 -13.52 11.36 -31.17
C VAL A 381 -12.25 10.52 -31.07
N ASP A 382 -11.19 10.95 -31.75
CA ASP A 382 -9.88 10.29 -31.69
C ASP A 382 -9.35 10.30 -30.25
N CYS A 383 -9.29 11.49 -29.66
CA CYS A 383 -8.77 11.72 -28.33
C CYS A 383 -9.49 12.88 -27.64
N MET A 384 -9.74 12.76 -26.35
CA MET A 384 -10.32 13.80 -25.50
C MET A 384 -9.52 13.91 -24.21
N VAL A 385 -9.12 15.13 -23.88
CA VAL A 385 -8.45 15.47 -22.62
C VAL A 385 -9.48 16.09 -21.68
N ILE A 386 -9.62 15.50 -20.50
CA ILE A 386 -10.52 15.92 -19.44
C ILE A 386 -9.67 16.53 -18.33
N SER A 387 -9.83 17.82 -18.09
CA SER A 387 -9.24 18.51 -16.94
C SER A 387 -10.32 18.89 -15.93
N ARG A 388 -9.92 19.45 -14.78
CA ARG A 388 -10.86 19.97 -13.78
C ARG A 388 -11.62 21.21 -14.25
N ASP A 389 -11.07 21.92 -15.25
CA ASP A 389 -11.51 23.25 -15.67
C ASP A 389 -12.12 23.23 -17.09
N CYS A 390 -11.73 22.28 -17.95
CA CYS A 390 -12.23 22.15 -19.32
C CYS A 390 -12.22 20.73 -19.89
N LEU A 391 -12.87 20.60 -21.05
CA LEU A 391 -12.78 19.46 -21.96
C LEU A 391 -12.08 19.90 -23.24
N ILE A 392 -11.18 19.08 -23.77
CA ILE A 392 -10.48 19.37 -25.01
C ILE A 392 -10.60 18.16 -25.94
N VAL A 393 -11.28 18.34 -27.07
CA VAL A 393 -11.33 17.35 -28.15
C VAL A 393 -10.10 17.54 -29.03
N VAL A 394 -9.40 16.46 -29.31
CA VAL A 394 -8.20 16.43 -30.17
C VAL A 394 -8.51 15.53 -31.36
N GLU A 395 -8.47 16.11 -32.55
CA GLU A 395 -8.59 15.42 -33.83
C GLU A 395 -7.23 15.39 -34.52
N ALA A 396 -6.72 14.21 -34.88
CA ALA A 396 -5.39 14.05 -35.44
C ALA A 396 -5.46 13.77 -36.94
N LYS A 397 -4.84 14.62 -37.76
CA LYS A 397 -4.82 14.48 -39.22
C LYS A 397 -3.39 14.27 -39.72
N ASN A 398 -3.11 13.11 -40.30
CA ASN A 398 -1.76 12.72 -40.72
C ASN A 398 -1.41 13.27 -42.13
N TYR A 399 -1.31 14.59 -42.24
CA TYR A 399 -0.93 15.29 -43.48
C TYR A 399 0.34 16.11 -43.25
N SER A 400 1.38 15.82 -44.04
CA SER A 400 2.67 16.50 -44.01
C SER A 400 2.82 17.40 -45.23
N GLY A 401 3.11 18.68 -45.03
CA GLY A 401 3.19 19.68 -46.09
C GLY A 401 2.67 21.03 -45.61
N ARG A 402 2.19 21.86 -46.53
CA ARG A 402 1.54 23.14 -46.23
C ARG A 402 0.03 23.01 -46.27
N ILE A 403 -0.63 23.24 -45.14
CA ILE A 403 -2.09 23.20 -45.03
C ILE A 403 -2.64 24.59 -45.33
N VAL A 404 -3.55 24.66 -46.30
CA VAL A 404 -4.22 25.89 -46.74
C VAL A 404 -5.73 25.67 -46.88
N ALA A 405 -6.51 26.71 -46.72
CA ALA A 405 -7.92 26.73 -47.12
C ALA A 405 -8.06 27.55 -48.40
N GLU A 406 -8.93 27.14 -49.33
CA GLU A 406 -9.16 27.92 -50.57
C GLU A 406 -9.84 29.27 -50.32
N GLY A 407 -10.50 29.42 -49.17
CA GLY A 407 -11.11 30.66 -48.72
C GLY A 407 -11.16 30.74 -47.20
N ASP A 408 -12.34 31.00 -46.65
CA ASP A 408 -12.54 31.00 -45.20
C ASP A 408 -12.29 29.58 -44.63
N PRO A 409 -11.30 29.40 -43.72
CA PRO A 409 -11.00 28.10 -43.10
C PRO A 409 -12.20 27.47 -42.41
N GLU A 410 -13.20 28.26 -42.00
CA GLU A 410 -14.41 27.70 -41.39
C GLU A 410 -15.32 27.03 -42.41
N ASN A 411 -15.40 27.55 -43.64
CA ASN A 411 -16.46 27.20 -44.59
C ASN A 411 -15.97 26.50 -45.87
N THR A 412 -14.65 26.39 -46.06
CA THR A 412 -14.05 25.82 -47.28
C THR A 412 -13.27 24.55 -47.00
N ALA A 413 -13.06 23.74 -48.05
CA ALA A 413 -12.23 22.53 -47.96
C ALA A 413 -10.78 22.91 -47.64
N TRP A 414 -10.12 22.06 -46.86
CA TRP A 414 -8.72 22.24 -46.51
C TRP A 414 -7.87 21.39 -47.45
N LEU A 415 -6.79 21.97 -47.95
CA LEU A 415 -5.88 21.35 -48.88
C LEU A 415 -4.50 21.22 -48.24
N CYS A 416 -3.85 20.09 -48.48
CA CYS A 416 -2.46 19.83 -48.13
C CYS A 416 -1.64 19.90 -49.41
N ASN A 417 -0.80 20.92 -49.51
CA ASN A 417 0.22 21.02 -50.56
C ASN A 417 1.46 20.28 -50.08
N SER A 418 1.69 19.09 -50.62
CA SER A 418 2.90 18.30 -50.33
C SER A 418 4.14 18.98 -50.91
N ASN A 419 5.30 18.66 -50.34
CA ASN A 419 6.59 19.16 -50.84
C ASN A 419 6.89 18.70 -52.27
N ASP A 420 6.24 17.62 -52.72
CA ASP A 420 6.35 17.07 -54.07
C ASP A 420 5.45 17.78 -55.11
N GLY A 421 4.78 18.88 -54.71
CA GLY A 421 3.90 19.66 -55.58
C GLY A 421 2.50 19.09 -55.78
N THR A 422 2.17 17.99 -55.11
CA THR A 422 0.82 17.39 -55.12
C THR A 422 -0.08 18.08 -54.10
N THR A 423 -1.29 18.44 -54.53
CA THR A 423 -2.33 18.99 -53.67
C THR A 423 -3.37 17.92 -53.38
N VAL A 424 -3.60 17.64 -52.09
CA VAL A 424 -4.56 16.62 -51.64
C VAL A 424 -5.52 17.25 -50.65
N GLU A 425 -6.81 16.97 -50.77
CA GLU A 425 -7.81 17.40 -49.80
C GLU A 425 -7.61 16.71 -48.44
N VAL A 426 -7.67 17.49 -47.36
CA VAL A 426 -7.60 17.02 -45.98
C VAL A 426 -8.97 16.45 -45.61
N LYS A 427 -9.06 15.12 -45.59
CA LYS A 427 -10.33 14.42 -45.36
C LYS A 427 -10.83 14.62 -43.94
N SER A 428 -12.15 14.73 -43.83
CA SER A 428 -12.89 14.69 -42.56
C SER A 428 -13.89 13.53 -42.60
N SER A 429 -14.19 12.95 -41.44
CA SER A 429 -15.15 11.84 -41.35
C SER A 429 -16.58 12.30 -41.69
N TRP A 430 -16.85 13.59 -41.51
CA TRP A 430 -18.05 14.28 -41.99
C TRP A 430 -17.83 15.80 -41.97
N GLY A 431 -18.66 16.50 -42.74
CA GLY A 431 -18.50 17.94 -42.97
C GLY A 431 -17.57 18.22 -44.14
N ILE A 432 -17.22 19.49 -44.30
CA ILE A 432 -16.43 20.00 -45.44
C ILE A 432 -14.93 19.99 -45.09
N ASN A 433 -14.59 20.08 -43.80
CA ASN A 433 -13.23 20.19 -43.33
C ASN A 433 -13.11 19.64 -41.88
N PRO A 434 -11.88 19.42 -41.38
CA PRO A 434 -11.65 18.98 -40.00
C PRO A 434 -12.23 19.92 -38.93
N TYR A 435 -12.36 21.21 -39.23
CA TYR A 435 -12.98 22.17 -38.31
C TYR A 435 -14.47 21.87 -38.06
N HIS A 436 -15.24 21.54 -39.09
CA HIS A 436 -16.64 21.13 -38.93
C HIS A 436 -16.79 19.90 -38.03
N GLN A 437 -15.91 18.91 -38.22
CA GLN A 437 -15.90 17.69 -37.42
C GLN A 437 -15.67 18.00 -35.93
N VAL A 438 -14.60 18.76 -35.63
CA VAL A 438 -14.24 19.16 -34.26
C VAL A 438 -15.28 20.09 -33.62
N ARG A 439 -15.87 20.98 -34.41
CA ARG A 439 -16.95 21.88 -33.96
C ARG A 439 -18.18 21.10 -33.51
N GLU A 440 -18.63 20.13 -34.30
CA GLU A 440 -19.77 19.27 -33.91
C GLU A 440 -19.50 18.48 -32.63
N TYR A 441 -18.29 17.91 -32.51
CA TYR A 441 -17.89 17.21 -31.28
C TYR A 441 -17.93 18.12 -30.05
N THR A 442 -17.31 19.31 -30.19
CA THR A 442 -17.20 20.30 -29.11
C THR A 442 -18.59 20.80 -28.71
N MET A 443 -19.48 21.07 -29.67
CA MET A 443 -20.85 21.50 -29.41
C MET A 443 -21.68 20.43 -28.71
N SER A 444 -21.52 19.16 -29.10
CA SER A 444 -22.20 18.03 -28.44
C SER A 444 -21.74 17.87 -27.00
N LEU A 445 -20.43 17.98 -26.72
CA LEU A 445 -19.89 17.98 -25.37
C LEU A 445 -20.34 19.19 -24.54
N MET A 446 -20.34 20.39 -25.12
CA MET A 446 -20.86 21.58 -24.43
C MET A 446 -22.31 21.39 -23.99
N ASN A 447 -23.16 20.81 -24.85
CA ASN A 447 -24.55 20.55 -24.51
C ASN A 447 -24.70 19.48 -23.41
N LEU A 448 -23.83 18.46 -23.41
CA LEU A 448 -23.81 17.43 -22.39
C LEU A 448 -23.43 18.03 -21.03
N VAL A 449 -22.35 18.81 -20.97
CA VAL A 449 -21.87 19.40 -19.72
C VAL A 449 -22.76 20.54 -19.22
N LYS A 450 -23.39 21.33 -20.12
CA LYS A 450 -24.36 22.36 -19.73
C LYS A 450 -25.56 21.82 -18.94
N ARG A 451 -25.92 20.54 -19.12
CA ARG A 451 -26.96 19.86 -18.33
C ARG A 451 -26.48 19.47 -16.92
N GLY A 452 -25.17 19.43 -16.71
CA GLY A 452 -24.55 19.09 -15.44
C GLY A 452 -24.50 20.26 -14.45
N ARG A 453 -24.02 19.97 -13.24
CA ARG A 453 -23.85 20.98 -12.17
C ARG A 453 -22.63 21.89 -12.37
N TRP A 454 -21.74 21.57 -13.31
CA TRP A 454 -20.47 22.28 -13.52
C TRP A 454 -20.46 22.99 -14.87
N LYS A 455 -20.03 24.25 -14.88
CA LYS A 455 -19.82 25.02 -16.13
C LYS A 455 -18.39 24.79 -16.63
N LEU A 456 -18.18 23.72 -17.39
CA LEU A 456 -16.88 23.49 -18.05
C LEU A 456 -16.88 24.11 -19.44
N SER A 457 -15.74 24.65 -19.85
CA SER A 457 -15.52 25.07 -21.24
C SER A 457 -15.09 23.84 -22.05
N ALA A 458 -15.55 23.75 -23.30
CA ALA A 458 -15.07 22.75 -24.24
C ALA A 458 -14.27 23.43 -25.35
N TYR A 459 -13.13 22.86 -25.69
CA TYR A 459 -12.24 23.33 -26.76
C TYR A 459 -12.05 22.23 -27.79
N GLY A 460 -11.78 22.64 -29.03
CA GLY A 460 -11.43 21.75 -30.12
C GLY A 460 -10.03 22.03 -30.64
N VAL A 461 -9.23 20.99 -30.83
CA VAL A 461 -7.85 21.09 -31.31
C VAL A 461 -7.68 20.14 -32.48
N ILE A 462 -7.19 20.66 -33.60
CA ILE A 462 -6.79 19.87 -34.76
C ILE A 462 -5.28 19.81 -34.76
N VAL A 463 -4.72 18.61 -34.78
CA VAL A 463 -3.27 18.39 -34.74
C VAL A 463 -2.75 17.74 -36.01
N PHE A 464 -1.69 18.31 -36.55
CA PHE A 464 -0.93 17.80 -37.69
C PHE A 464 0.46 17.29 -37.26
N PRO A 465 1.14 16.48 -38.08
CA PRO A 465 2.52 16.07 -37.87
C PRO A 465 3.49 17.23 -37.59
N GLU A 466 4.62 16.90 -36.99
CA GLU A 466 5.72 17.84 -36.79
C GLU A 466 6.29 18.29 -38.15
N GLY A 467 6.59 19.58 -38.27
CA GLY A 467 7.11 20.17 -39.51
C GLY A 467 6.04 20.51 -40.56
N THR A 468 4.77 20.22 -40.32
CA THR A 468 3.66 20.70 -41.16
C THR A 468 3.54 22.22 -41.06
N ASP A 469 3.55 22.91 -42.20
CA ASP A 469 3.29 24.34 -42.26
C ASP A 469 1.79 24.59 -42.16
N ILE A 470 1.39 25.19 -41.05
CA ILE A 470 0.00 25.59 -40.77
C ILE A 470 -0.16 27.11 -40.71
N GLU A 471 0.81 27.91 -41.16
CA GLU A 471 0.73 29.38 -41.03
C GLU A 471 -0.46 30.00 -41.76
N ALA A 472 -0.86 29.39 -42.89
CA ALA A 472 -2.04 29.81 -43.63
C ALA A 472 -3.36 29.48 -42.90
N MET A 473 -3.31 28.56 -41.95
CA MET A 473 -4.41 28.26 -41.05
C MET A 473 -4.24 29.15 -39.83
N ALA A 474 -5.21 30.04 -39.54
CA ALA A 474 -5.14 30.82 -38.31
C ALA A 474 -4.97 29.87 -37.10
N GLU A 475 -3.90 30.05 -36.30
CA GLU A 475 -3.61 29.23 -35.11
C GLU A 475 -4.83 29.15 -34.17
N LYS A 476 -5.66 30.21 -34.23
CA LYS A 476 -6.95 30.32 -33.58
C LYS A 476 -8.07 30.52 -34.61
N ILE A 477 -8.92 29.50 -34.74
CA ILE A 477 -10.16 29.58 -35.52
C ILE A 477 -11.29 29.86 -34.52
N GLY A 478 -11.78 31.11 -34.51
CA GLY A 478 -12.78 31.56 -33.54
C GLY A 478 -12.33 31.52 -32.08
N LYS A 479 -13.27 31.38 -31.13
CA LYS A 479 -12.95 31.43 -29.69
C LYS A 479 -12.42 30.10 -29.15
N PHE A 480 -13.01 28.99 -29.56
CA PHE A 480 -12.85 27.68 -28.91
C PHE A 480 -11.96 26.70 -29.67
N TYR A 481 -11.56 27.03 -30.90
CA TYR A 481 -10.87 26.08 -31.78
C TYR A 481 -9.43 26.52 -32.06
N ARG A 482 -8.53 25.54 -32.15
CA ARG A 482 -7.10 25.76 -32.40
C ARG A 482 -6.60 24.76 -33.43
N VAL A 483 -5.64 25.19 -34.25
CA VAL A 483 -4.90 24.32 -35.15
C VAL A 483 -3.44 24.32 -34.70
N THR A 484 -2.84 23.14 -34.60
CA THR A 484 -1.47 23.01 -34.08
C THR A 484 -0.72 21.85 -34.72
N THR A 485 0.57 21.80 -34.44
CA THR A 485 1.46 20.70 -34.81
C THR A 485 1.78 19.84 -33.59
N PHE A 486 2.20 18.60 -33.84
CA PHE A 486 2.44 17.60 -32.81
C PHE A 486 3.44 18.05 -31.72
N ASP A 487 4.50 18.76 -32.10
CA ASP A 487 5.54 19.28 -31.21
C ASP A 487 5.01 20.35 -30.23
N ARG A 488 3.98 21.10 -30.63
CA ARG A 488 3.38 22.18 -29.83
C ARG A 488 2.15 21.74 -29.04
N LEU A 489 1.61 20.56 -29.32
CA LEU A 489 0.35 20.07 -28.79
C LEU A 489 0.26 20.14 -27.26
N VAL A 490 1.22 19.53 -26.54
CA VAL A 490 1.15 19.44 -25.06
C VAL A 490 1.20 20.83 -24.42
N GLY A 491 2.01 21.74 -24.98
CA GLY A 491 2.07 23.13 -24.53
C GLY A 491 0.75 23.87 -24.76
N LEU A 492 0.14 23.69 -25.93
CA LEU A 492 -1.16 24.28 -26.26
C LEU A 492 -2.27 23.78 -25.32
N LEU A 493 -2.33 22.47 -25.05
CA LEU A 493 -3.30 21.89 -24.11
C LEU A 493 -3.15 22.50 -22.70
N GLY A 494 -1.90 22.71 -22.25
CA GLY A 494 -1.59 23.40 -21.00
C GLY A 494 -2.11 24.84 -20.97
N ASN A 495 -1.94 25.56 -22.08
CA ASN A 495 -2.43 26.95 -22.21
C ASN A 495 -3.95 27.04 -22.20
N LEU A 496 -4.64 26.10 -22.86
CA LEU A 496 -6.11 26.01 -22.86
C LEU A 496 -6.66 25.70 -21.46
N ASP A 497 -6.03 24.78 -20.73
CA ASP A 497 -6.39 24.48 -19.34
C ASP A 497 -6.21 25.72 -18.43
N ALA A 498 -5.10 26.46 -18.61
CA ALA A 498 -4.86 27.70 -17.88
C ALA A 498 -5.84 28.83 -18.26
N GLU A 499 -6.26 28.92 -19.53
CA GLU A 499 -7.31 29.84 -19.99
C GLU A 499 -8.66 29.50 -19.31
N ALA A 500 -9.04 28.23 -19.31
CA ALA A 500 -10.26 27.76 -18.66
C ALA A 500 -10.25 28.00 -17.15
N ARG A 501 -9.11 27.74 -16.50
CA ARG A 501 -8.93 27.96 -15.06
C ARG A 501 -9.16 29.42 -14.67
N ARG A 502 -8.68 30.36 -15.49
CA ARG A 502 -8.91 31.80 -15.27
C ARG A 502 -10.39 32.16 -15.39
N ALA A 503 -11.11 31.55 -16.34
CA ALA A 503 -12.54 31.75 -16.51
C ALA A 503 -13.38 31.15 -15.35
N ASN A 504 -12.90 30.06 -14.72
CA ASN A 504 -13.64 29.28 -13.72
C ASN A 504 -13.18 29.48 -12.25
N THR A 505 -12.48 30.57 -11.95
CA THR A 505 -11.76 30.82 -10.68
C THR A 505 -12.61 30.63 -9.41
N PHE A 506 -13.93 30.84 -9.45
CA PHE A 506 -14.82 30.81 -8.28
C PHE A 506 -15.82 29.65 -8.23
N THR A 507 -15.66 28.62 -9.08
CA THR A 507 -16.59 27.50 -9.15
C THR A 507 -16.04 26.26 -8.43
N LYS A 508 -16.95 25.44 -7.87
CA LYS A 508 -16.58 24.14 -7.28
C LYS A 508 -16.09 23.20 -8.39
N ARG A 509 -14.81 22.82 -8.31
CA ARG A 509 -14.14 22.05 -9.36
C ARG A 509 -14.32 20.54 -9.18
N PRO A 510 -14.85 19.82 -10.18
CA PRO A 510 -14.89 18.37 -10.15
C PRO A 510 -13.48 17.77 -10.33
N SER A 511 -13.31 16.52 -9.92
CA SER A 511 -12.15 15.73 -10.36
C SER A 511 -12.35 15.29 -11.83
N PRO A 512 -11.28 15.03 -12.60
CA PRO A 512 -11.40 14.54 -13.97
C PRO A 512 -12.25 13.26 -14.06
N GLU A 513 -12.12 12.35 -13.08
CA GLU A 513 -12.92 11.13 -12.98
C GLU A 513 -14.42 11.39 -12.79
N GLN A 514 -14.80 12.43 -12.03
CA GLN A 514 -16.20 12.82 -11.86
C GLN A 514 -16.79 13.35 -13.18
N ILE A 515 -16.00 14.09 -13.94
CA ILE A 515 -16.41 14.59 -15.26
C ILE A 515 -16.53 13.43 -16.24
N GLU A 516 -15.57 12.52 -16.26
CA GLU A 516 -15.61 11.34 -17.11
C GLU A 516 -16.88 10.49 -16.84
N ASN A 517 -17.21 10.26 -15.57
CA ASN A 517 -18.44 9.56 -15.19
C ASN A 517 -19.70 10.31 -15.67
N LEU A 518 -19.74 11.63 -15.54
CA LEU A 518 -20.85 12.46 -16.04
C LEU A 518 -21.03 12.29 -17.55
N ILE A 519 -19.95 12.34 -18.33
CA ILE A 519 -20.02 12.24 -19.80
C ILE A 519 -20.39 10.81 -20.22
N ARG A 520 -19.96 9.79 -19.47
CA ARG A 520 -20.38 8.38 -19.66
C ARG A 520 -21.80 8.08 -19.18
N GLY A 521 -22.51 9.03 -18.58
CA GLY A 521 -23.87 8.85 -18.06
C GLY A 521 -23.98 7.96 -16.82
N LYS A 522 -22.91 7.88 -16.01
CA LYS A 522 -22.85 7.12 -14.75
C LYS A 522 -23.26 7.93 -13.53
#